data_AF-A0A9E3SJJ2-F1
#
_entry.id   AF-A0A9E3SJJ2-F1
#
_cell.length_a   1.000
_cell.length_b   1.000
_cell.length_c   1.000
_cell.angle_alpha   90.00
_cell.angle_beta   90.00
_cell.angle_gamma   90.00
#
_symmetry.space_group_name_H-M   'P 1'
#
loop_
_entity.id
_entity.type
_entity.pdbx_description
1 polymer ?
#
loop_
_entity_poly.entity_id
_entity_poly.type
_entity_poly.pdbx_seq_one_letter_code
_entity_poly.pdbx_strand_id
1 'polypeptide(L)'
;VMGSASAKWTIMAPVFIPMFMLIGYSPELTQVVYRIGDSVTNIISPMMSYFALIVAFMQKYDRKAGIGTIISTMLPYTFVFSIVWIVLLVIWMLLGLPIGPDAPLNYQVN
;
A
#
# COMPACT_ATOMS: atom_id res chain seq x y z
N VAL A 1 5.57 -0.35 -15.94
CA VAL A 1 4.86 0.63 -15.10
C VAL A 1 3.52 0.03 -14.70
N MET A 2 3.40 -0.49 -13.48
CA MET A 2 2.30 -1.38 -13.08
C MET A 2 1.48 -0.71 -11.98
N GLY A 3 0.37 -0.07 -12.35
CA GLY A 3 -0.57 0.54 -11.40
C GLY A 3 -1.56 -0.45 -10.78
N SER A 4 -1.64 -1.67 -11.31
CA SER A 4 -2.56 -2.71 -10.81
C SER A 4 -2.00 -3.40 -9.56
N ALA A 5 -2.77 -3.35 -8.47
CA ALA A 5 -2.47 -4.05 -7.23
C ALA A 5 -2.40 -5.58 -7.45
N SER A 6 -3.31 -6.16 -8.24
CA SER A 6 -3.28 -7.62 -8.46
C SER A 6 -2.04 -8.03 -9.25
N ALA A 7 -1.65 -7.26 -10.27
CA ALA A 7 -0.49 -7.59 -11.10
C ALA A 7 0.84 -7.51 -10.31
N LYS A 8 0.99 -6.47 -9.48
CA LYS A 8 2.14 -6.34 -8.56
C LYS A 8 2.17 -7.50 -7.57
N TRP A 9 1.03 -7.85 -6.98
CA TRP A 9 0.94 -8.95 -6.01
C TRP A 9 1.28 -10.31 -6.62
N THR A 10 0.79 -10.61 -7.82
CA THR A 10 1.06 -11.88 -8.51
C THR A 10 2.56 -12.16 -8.68
N ILE A 11 3.37 -11.12 -8.86
CA ILE A 11 4.82 -11.25 -9.01
C ILE A 11 5.52 -11.34 -7.65
N MET A 12 5.06 -10.58 -6.65
CA MET A 12 5.70 -10.51 -5.34
C MET A 12 5.32 -11.66 -4.41
N ALA A 13 4.06 -12.09 -4.41
CA ALA A 13 3.55 -13.10 -3.50
C ALA A 13 4.36 -14.42 -3.52
N PRO A 14 4.72 -15.00 -4.69
CA PRO A 14 5.49 -16.24 -4.73
C PRO A 14 6.92 -16.12 -4.16
N VAL A 15 7.45 -14.91 -4.06
CA VAL A 15 8.81 -14.64 -3.54
C VAL A 15 8.75 -14.28 -2.05
N PHE A 16 7.92 -13.31 -1.70
CA PHE A 16 7.90 -12.74 -0.35
C PHE A 16 7.13 -13.60 0.66
N ILE A 17 6.04 -14.27 0.26
CA ILE A 17 5.28 -15.10 1.20
C ILE A 17 6.16 -16.23 1.75
N PRO A 18 6.82 -17.08 0.94
CA PRO A 18 7.67 -18.14 1.48
C PRO A 18 8.81 -17.59 2.34
N MET A 19 9.44 -16.49 1.90
CA MET A 19 10.56 -15.88 2.63
C MET A 19 10.15 -15.42 4.04
N PHE A 20 8.97 -14.79 4.18
CA PHE A 20 8.50 -14.33 5.49
C PHE A 20 7.96 -15.47 6.36
N MET A 21 7.39 -16.52 5.74
CA MET A 21 7.01 -17.74 6.46
C MET A 21 8.22 -18.43 7.10
N LEU A 22 9.39 -18.43 6.44
CA LEU A 22 10.62 -19.02 6.99
C LEU A 22 11.11 -18.33 8.27
N ILE A 23 10.76 -17.06 8.48
CA ILE A 23 11.10 -16.32 9.71
C ILE A 23 9.92 -16.26 10.68
N GLY A 24 8.88 -17.06 10.46
CA GLY A 24 7.77 -17.26 11.38
C GLY A 24 6.61 -16.28 11.21
N TYR A 25 6.52 -15.51 10.12
CA TYR A 25 5.38 -14.62 9.85
C TYR A 25 4.35 -15.27 8.92
N SER A 26 3.08 -14.95 9.15
CA SER A 26 1.99 -15.50 8.35
C SER A 26 1.90 -14.91 6.93
N PRO A 27 1.37 -15.67 5.95
CA PRO A 27 1.04 -15.14 4.63
C PRO A 27 0.10 -13.93 4.69
N GLU A 28 -0.83 -13.93 5.63
CA GLU A 28 -1.83 -12.88 5.82
C GLU A 28 -1.17 -11.57 6.25
N LEU A 29 -0.19 -11.63 7.17
CA LEU A 29 0.60 -10.46 7.54
C LEU A 29 1.38 -9.91 6.35
N THR A 30 2.00 -10.79 5.56
CA THR A 30 2.72 -10.38 4.33
C THR A 30 1.79 -9.68 3.34
N GLN A 31 0.56 -10.19 3.18
CA GLN A 31 -0.45 -9.58 2.32
C GLN A 31 -0.90 -8.21 2.85
N VAL A 32 -1.09 -8.05 4.16
CA VAL A 32 -1.45 -6.76 4.76
C VAL A 32 -0.36 -5.72 4.52
N VAL A 33 0.91 -6.06 4.76
CA VAL A 33 2.06 -5.19 4.50
C VAL A 33 2.07 -4.74 3.04
N TYR A 34 1.84 -5.68 2.11
CA TYR A 34 1.73 -5.36 0.69
C TYR A 34 0.59 -4.38 0.40
N ARG A 35 -0.61 -4.61 0.93
CA ARG A 35 -1.79 -3.75 0.70
C ARG A 35 -1.58 -2.34 1.23
N ILE A 36 -0.91 -2.21 2.39
CA ILE A 36 -0.52 -0.92 2.95
C ILE A 36 0.40 -0.20 1.96
N GLY A 37 1.50 -0.83 1.55
CA GLY A 37 2.48 -0.23 0.63
C GLY A 37 1.91 0.13 -0.75
N ASP A 38 1.05 -0.73 -1.30
CA ASP A 38 0.34 -0.46 -2.56
C ASP A 38 -0.52 0.79 -2.47
N SER A 39 -1.26 0.95 -1.37
CA SER A 39 -2.23 2.04 -1.19
C SER A 39 -1.58 3.44 -1.08
N VAL A 40 -0.49 3.57 -0.31
CA VAL A 40 0.08 4.87 0.07
C VAL A 40 0.71 5.63 -1.10
N THR A 41 1.17 4.92 -2.12
CA THR A 41 1.84 5.50 -3.29
C THR A 41 0.93 5.72 -4.49
N ASN A 42 -0.29 5.18 -4.48
CA ASN A 42 -1.20 5.28 -5.63
C ASN A 42 -1.55 6.73 -5.98
N ILE A 43 -1.72 7.61 -4.98
CA ILE A 43 -2.15 9.00 -5.17
C ILE A 43 -1.10 9.90 -5.86
N ILE A 44 0.18 9.54 -5.77
CA ILE A 44 1.29 10.25 -6.42
C ILE A 44 1.74 9.58 -7.72
N SER A 45 1.09 8.49 -8.14
CA SER A 45 1.44 7.77 -9.36
C SER A 45 0.72 8.40 -10.56
N PRO A 46 1.43 9.01 -11.52
CA PRO A 46 0.81 9.55 -12.73
C PRO A 46 0.22 8.45 -13.64
N MET A 47 0.55 7.20 -13.34
CA MET A 47 0.24 6.02 -14.14
C MET A 47 -0.94 5.22 -13.55
N MET A 48 -1.58 5.75 -12.50
CA MET A 48 -2.84 5.21 -12.00
C MET A 48 -3.97 5.45 -13.02
N SER A 49 -4.89 4.50 -13.17
CA SER A 49 -5.96 4.55 -14.18
C SER A 49 -6.87 5.78 -14.09
N TYR A 50 -7.01 6.36 -12.89
CA TYR A 50 -7.87 7.53 -12.64
C TYR A 50 -7.14 8.87 -12.73
N PHE A 51 -5.84 8.90 -13.01
CA PHE A 51 -5.04 10.12 -12.93
C PHE A 51 -5.55 11.22 -13.87
N ALA A 52 -5.83 10.87 -15.13
CA ALA A 52 -6.35 11.81 -16.11
C ALA A 52 -7.69 12.44 -15.68
N LEU A 53 -8.55 11.65 -15.03
CA LEU A 53 -9.83 12.13 -14.50
C LEU A 53 -9.61 13.11 -13.34
N ILE A 54 -8.66 12.81 -12.44
CA ILE A 54 -8.30 13.70 -11.32
C ILE A 54 -7.77 15.04 -11.85
N VAL A 55 -6.92 15.03 -12.89
CA VAL A 55 -6.45 16.25 -13.56
C VAL A 55 -7.61 17.05 -14.13
N ALA A 56 -8.52 16.41 -14.86
CA ALA A 56 -9.69 17.09 -15.43
C ALA A 56 -10.58 17.73 -14.36
N PHE A 57 -10.77 17.07 -13.22
CA PHE A 57 -11.52 17.65 -12.10
C PHE A 57 -10.78 18.82 -11.44
N MET A 58 -9.47 18.72 -11.25
CA MET A 58 -8.67 19.80 -10.68
C MET A 58 -8.68 21.04 -11.61
N GLN A 59 -8.62 20.82 -12.92
CA GLN A 59 -8.66 21.88 -13.93
C GLN A 59 -9.97 22.68 -13.96
N LYS A 60 -11.05 22.14 -13.37
CA LYS A 60 -12.29 22.89 -13.15
C LYS A 60 -12.10 24.05 -12.15
N TYR A 61 -11.19 23.89 -11.19
CA TYR A 61 -10.90 24.87 -10.14
C TYR A 61 -9.62 25.67 -10.41
N ASP A 62 -8.57 25.02 -10.92
CA ASP A 62 -7.32 25.65 -11.34
C ASP A 62 -6.92 25.18 -12.74
N ARG A 63 -7.16 26.02 -13.75
CA ARG A 63 -6.87 25.72 -15.16
C ARG A 63 -5.38 25.47 -15.46
N LYS A 64 -4.47 25.89 -14.58
CA LYS A 64 -3.02 25.65 -14.73
C LYS A 64 -2.57 24.35 -14.05
N ALA A 65 -3.45 23.68 -13.31
CA ALA A 65 -3.12 22.43 -12.66
C ALA A 65 -2.75 21.35 -13.69
N GLY A 66 -1.58 20.75 -13.50
CA GLY A 66 -1.08 19.63 -14.30
C GLY A 66 -0.62 18.48 -13.42
N ILE A 67 0.08 17.53 -14.05
CA ILE A 67 0.60 16.33 -13.38
C ILE A 67 1.44 16.69 -12.15
N GLY A 68 2.39 17.63 -12.31
CA GLY A 68 3.27 18.06 -11.24
C GLY A 68 2.53 18.73 -10.08
N THR A 69 1.52 19.55 -10.37
CA THR A 69 0.70 20.21 -9.33
C THR A 69 -0.03 19.21 -8.46
N ILE A 70 -0.59 18.16 -9.06
CA ILE A 70 -1.33 17.13 -8.32
C ILE A 70 -0.37 16.30 -7.48
N ILE A 71 0.74 15.83 -8.07
CA ILE A 71 1.73 15.04 -7.34
C ILE A 71 2.32 15.84 -6.18
N SER A 72 2.71 17.11 -6.38
CA SER A 72 3.27 17.94 -5.32
C SER A 72 2.26 18.23 -4.20
N THR A 73 0.99 18.44 -4.55
CA THR A 73 -0.09 18.67 -3.57
C THR A 73 -0.37 17.41 -2.74
N MET A 74 -0.28 16.22 -3.35
CA MET A 74 -0.56 14.94 -2.70
C MET A 74 0.65 14.32 -1.98
N LEU A 75 1.86 14.78 -2.28
CA LEU A 75 3.08 14.24 -1.69
C LEU A 75 3.11 14.30 -0.15
N PRO A 76 2.73 15.42 0.51
CA PRO A 76 2.65 15.45 1.97
C PRO A 76 1.66 14.43 2.54
N TYR A 77 0.53 14.21 1.86
CA TYR A 77 -0.47 13.22 2.25
C TYR A 77 0.12 11.81 2.20
N THR A 78 0.83 11.45 1.14
CA THR A 78 1.51 10.15 1.04
C THR A 78 2.46 9.92 2.21
N PHE A 79 3.26 10.92 2.61
CA PHE A 79 4.17 10.78 3.74
C PHE A 79 3.44 10.56 5.07
N VAL A 80 2.45 11.41 5.37
CA VAL A 80 1.68 11.30 6.61
C VAL A 80 0.94 9.96 6.67
N PHE A 81 0.27 9.57 5.58
CA PHE A 81 -0.49 8.32 5.51
C PHE A 81 0.42 7.10 5.64
N SER A 82 1.62 7.14 5.05
CA SER A 82 2.62 6.07 5.19
C SER A 82 3.06 5.91 6.64
N ILE A 83 3.37 7.02 7.32
CA ILE A 83 3.78 6.98 8.74
C ILE A 83 2.66 6.43 9.61
N VAL A 84 1.43 6.94 9.44
CA VAL A 84 0.27 6.48 10.22
C VAL A 84 0.03 4.98 10.03
N TRP A 85 0.10 4.48 8.79
CA TRP A 85 -0.08 3.05 8.52
C TRP A 85 1.02 2.18 9.12
N ILE A 86 2.29 2.61 9.03
CA ILE A 86 3.41 1.88 9.64
C ILE A 86 3.24 1.83 11.16
N VAL A 87 2.92 2.96 11.79
CA VAL A 87 2.68 3.03 13.24
C VAL A 87 1.53 2.13 13.65
N LEU A 88 0.41 2.17 12.93
CA LEU A 88 -0.73 1.29 13.19
C LEU A 88 -0.34 -0.19 13.10
N LEU A 89 0.39 -0.58 12.05
CA LEU A 89 0.84 -1.96 11.86
C LEU A 89 1.77 -2.40 13.00
N VAL A 90 2.73 -1.56 13.39
CA VAL A 90 3.65 -1.86 14.50
C VAL A 90 2.88 -2.05 15.80
N ILE A 91 1.96 -1.13 16.13
CA ILE A 91 1.11 -1.27 17.33
C ILE A 91 0.28 -2.56 17.27
N TRP A 92 -0.29 -2.88 16.11
CA TRP A 92 -1.08 -4.10 15.91
C TRP A 92 -0.26 -5.37 16.18
N MET A 93 0.96 -5.41 15.66
CA MET A 93 1.89 -6.53 15.86
C MET A 93 2.32 -6.65 17.33
N LEU A 94 2.60 -5.52 18.00
CA LEU A 94 2.95 -5.52 19.43
C LEU A 94 1.81 -6.00 20.33
N LEU A 95 0.57 -5.72 19.94
CA LEU A 95 -0.62 -6.21 20.66
C LEU A 95 -0.92 -7.70 20.39
N GLY A 96 -0.24 -8.32 19.42
CA GLY A 96 -0.43 -9.73 19.10
C GLY A 96 -1.81 -10.04 18.50
N LEU A 97 -2.52 -9.03 17.98
CA LEU A 97 -3.88 -9.19 17.48
C LEU A 97 -3.90 -9.95 16.14
N PRO A 98 -4.81 -10.91 15.94
CA PRO A 98 -4.95 -11.56 14.64
C PRO A 98 -5.34 -10.53 13.58
N ILE A 99 -4.88 -10.75 12.35
CA ILE A 99 -5.16 -9.88 11.20
C ILE A 99 -6.64 -9.97 10.79
N GLY A 100 -7.27 -11.10 11.10
CA GLY A 100 -8.67 -11.40 10.82
C GLY A 100 -9.08 -12.74 11.42
N PRO A 101 -10.32 -13.18 11.18
CA PRO A 101 -10.78 -14.52 11.57
C PRO A 101 -9.84 -15.58 10.96
N ASP A 102 -9.30 -16.46 11.81
CA ASP A 102 -8.37 -17.52 11.41
C ASP A 102 -7.09 -17.03 10.69
N ALA A 103 -6.68 -15.79 10.96
CA ALA A 103 -5.49 -15.17 10.36
C ALA A 103 -4.49 -14.71 11.45
N PRO A 104 -3.68 -15.63 12.01
CA PRO A 104 -2.69 -15.30 13.02
C PRO A 104 -1.57 -14.43 12.45
N LEU A 105 -0.81 -13.76 13.33
CA LEU A 105 0.39 -13.00 12.92
C LEU A 105 1.57 -13.91 12.61
N ASN A 106 1.67 -15.03 13.33
CA ASN A 106 2.80 -15.93 13.28
C ASN A 106 2.44 -17.21 12.53
N TYR A 107 3.41 -17.74 11.80
CA TYR A 107 3.37 -19.04 11.15
C TYR A 107 4.30 -19.99 11.89
N GLN A 108 3.82 -21.18 12.26
CA GLN A 108 4.65 -22.19 12.90
C GLN A 108 5.45 -22.93 11.83
N VAL A 109 6.75 -22.72 11.81
CA VAL A 109 7.69 -23.54 11.05
C VAL A 109 8.00 -24.75 11.91
N ASN A 110 7.38 -25.89 11.60
CA ASN A 110 7.76 -27.19 12.17
C ASN A 110 9.13 -27.61 11.63
#